data_AF-A0A6H9Y9Q9-F1
#
_entry.id   AF-A0A6H9Y9Q9-F1
#
_cell.length_a   1.000
_cell.length_b   1.000
_cell.length_c   1.000
_cell.angle_alpha   90.00
_cell.angle_beta   90.00
_cell.angle_gamma   90.00
#
_symmetry.space_group_name_H-M   'P 1'
#
loop_
_entity.id
_entity.type
_entity.pdbx_description
1 polymer ?
#
loop_
_entity_poly.entity_id
_entity_poly.type
_entity_poly.pdbx_seq_one_letter_code
_entity_poly.pdbx_strand_id
1 'polypeptide(L)'
;MPADQAAGLRRRRRGLAPLCIQCVGDTADGLLRVARACHRGGRSPLVVDTCGRLFAGDAPRTLFDWPRQIGQGRLLTLPLDAATGWLAPGVRADAPGLSDAVRAYDTLIFDSSPHAAAARLPGARQILWLAVRPDTLHEIYALLKTHAAAGPFDAILSGDSTACARVKAACARYLGATPAGAVASIPDEDDAIAALAARMTGEEWGLPPEYIKPGNT
;
A
#
# COMPACT_ATOMS: atom_id res chain seq x y z
N MET A 1 33.84 3.75 10.67
CA MET A 1 33.22 4.88 9.94
C MET A 1 31.80 4.50 9.47
N PRO A 2 30.73 4.81 10.24
CA PRO A 2 29.35 4.46 9.87
C PRO A 2 28.53 5.62 9.25
N ALA A 3 28.96 6.87 9.46
CA ALA A 3 28.16 8.05 9.11
C ALA A 3 27.99 8.27 7.60
N ASP A 4 28.96 7.82 6.79
CA ASP A 4 29.00 8.07 5.35
C ASP A 4 28.06 7.13 4.56
N GLN A 5 27.88 5.89 5.02
CA GLN A 5 26.91 4.96 4.44
C GLN A 5 25.46 5.43 4.66
N ALA A 6 25.15 5.97 5.85
CA ALA A 6 23.83 6.52 6.14
C ALA A 6 23.51 7.77 5.30
N ALA A 7 24.51 8.62 5.03
CA ALA A 7 24.36 9.80 4.18
C ALA A 7 24.14 9.42 2.70
N GLY A 8 24.86 8.41 2.20
CA GLY A 8 24.68 7.86 0.85
C GLY A 8 23.29 7.23 0.66
N LEU A 9 22.80 6.48 1.65
CA LEU A 9 21.44 5.90 1.63
C LEU A 9 20.37 7.00 1.64
N ARG A 10 20.54 8.05 2.46
CA ARG A 10 19.64 9.22 2.50
C ARG A 10 19.62 9.98 1.18
N ARG A 11 20.77 10.11 0.48
CA ARG A 11 20.85 10.74 -0.85
C ARG A 11 20.15 9.92 -1.93
N ARG A 12 20.31 8.59 -1.94
CA ARG A 12 19.57 7.71 -2.88
C ARG A 12 18.07 7.72 -2.62
N ARG A 13 17.65 7.75 -1.34
CA ARG A 13 16.23 7.86 -0.95
C ARG A 13 15.59 9.18 -1.34
N ARG A 14 16.35 10.28 -1.34
CA ARG A 14 15.88 11.63 -1.69
C ARG A 14 15.38 11.78 -3.14
N GLY A 15 15.63 10.80 -4.01
CA GLY A 15 15.17 10.77 -5.39
C GLY A 15 14.02 9.80 -5.69
N LEU A 16 13.61 8.95 -4.74
CA LEU A 16 12.49 8.03 -4.96
C LEU A 16 11.18 8.75 -4.64
N ALA A 17 10.23 8.72 -5.57
CA ALA A 17 8.88 9.17 -5.31
C ALA A 17 8.30 8.41 -4.11
N PRO A 18 7.57 9.07 -3.20
CA PRO A 18 6.86 8.39 -2.12
C PRO A 18 5.95 7.31 -2.68
N LEU A 19 5.81 6.22 -1.94
CA LEU A 19 4.90 5.14 -2.30
C LEU A 19 3.63 5.25 -1.48
N CYS A 20 2.46 5.20 -2.13
CA CYS A 20 1.17 5.22 -1.48
C CYS A 20 0.43 3.93 -1.85
N ILE A 21 0.17 3.09 -0.85
CA ILE A 21 -0.52 1.81 -0.98
C ILE A 21 -1.88 1.95 -0.31
N GLN A 22 -2.94 1.76 -1.08
CA GLN A 22 -4.32 1.71 -0.58
C GLN A 22 -4.69 0.23 -0.40
N CYS A 23 -4.72 -0.26 0.84
CA CYS A 23 -5.08 -1.64 1.15
C CYS A 23 -6.59 -1.73 1.42
N VAL A 24 -7.31 -2.55 0.63
CA VAL A 24 -8.78 -2.70 0.74
C VAL A 24 -9.14 -4.16 0.98
N GLY A 25 -10.10 -4.36 1.90
CA GLY A 25 -10.62 -5.68 2.25
C GLY A 25 -9.65 -6.53 3.08
N ASP A 26 -8.51 -5.94 3.47
CA ASP A 26 -7.43 -6.60 4.19
C ASP A 26 -7.71 -6.69 5.70
N THR A 27 -6.96 -7.56 6.36
CA THR A 27 -6.94 -7.74 7.81
C THR A 27 -5.81 -6.91 8.44
N ALA A 28 -5.86 -6.73 9.75
CA ALA A 28 -4.74 -6.14 10.51
C ALA A 28 -3.41 -6.86 10.19
N ASP A 29 -3.42 -8.20 10.16
CA ASP A 29 -2.23 -8.99 9.87
C ASP A 29 -1.74 -8.82 8.42
N GLY A 30 -2.64 -8.74 7.45
CA GLY A 30 -2.26 -8.49 6.05
C GLY A 30 -1.64 -7.10 5.85
N LEU A 31 -2.18 -6.05 6.48
CA LEU A 31 -1.59 -4.71 6.49
C LEU A 31 -0.16 -4.73 7.04
N LEU A 32 0.06 -5.44 8.15
CA LEU A 32 1.38 -5.57 8.77
C LEU A 32 2.34 -6.39 7.91
N ARG A 33 1.87 -7.41 7.18
CA ARG A 33 2.71 -8.15 6.21
C ARG A 33 3.17 -7.25 5.07
N VAL A 34 2.28 -6.42 4.51
CA VAL A 34 2.66 -5.42 3.49
C VAL A 34 3.69 -4.44 4.05
N ALA A 35 3.50 -3.97 5.29
CA ALA A 35 4.44 -3.05 5.94
C ALA A 35 5.83 -3.69 6.16
N ARG A 36 5.88 -4.92 6.69
CA ARG A 36 7.12 -5.70 6.85
C ARG A 36 7.85 -5.91 5.53
N ALA A 37 7.14 -6.21 4.47
CA ALA A 37 7.73 -6.37 3.15
C ALA A 37 8.37 -5.05 2.66
N CYS A 38 7.66 -3.93 2.80
CA CYS A 38 8.21 -2.60 2.46
C CYS A 38 9.46 -2.27 3.29
N HIS A 39 9.45 -2.59 4.58
CA HIS A 39 10.59 -2.41 5.47
C HIS A 39 11.80 -3.28 5.08
N ARG A 40 11.59 -4.56 4.74
CA ARG A 40 12.63 -5.45 4.21
C ARG A 40 13.23 -4.92 2.90
N GLY A 41 12.41 -4.25 2.08
CA GLY A 41 12.85 -3.50 0.90
C GLY A 41 13.59 -2.19 1.22
N GLY A 42 13.86 -1.89 2.49
CA GLY A 42 14.60 -0.72 2.93
C GLY A 42 13.78 0.57 2.97
N ARG A 43 12.45 0.54 2.86
CA ARG A 43 11.59 1.73 3.00
C ARG A 43 11.20 1.97 4.46
N SER A 44 10.75 3.20 4.76
CA SER A 44 10.18 3.58 6.06
C SER A 44 8.65 3.66 5.95
N PRO A 45 7.91 2.59 6.32
CA PRO A 45 6.45 2.55 6.18
C PRO A 45 5.72 3.21 7.36
N LEU A 46 4.72 4.04 7.03
CA LEU A 46 3.66 4.50 7.92
C LEU A 46 2.36 3.79 7.55
N VAL A 47 1.81 3.02 8.49
CA VAL A 47 0.48 2.42 8.37
C VAL A 47 -0.55 3.39 8.93
N VAL A 48 -1.45 3.86 8.07
CA VAL A 48 -2.52 4.80 8.38
C VAL A 48 -3.79 3.99 8.61
N ASP A 49 -4.15 3.84 9.88
CA ASP A 49 -5.35 3.11 10.31
C ASP A 49 -6.58 4.00 10.15
N THR A 50 -7.23 3.90 8.99
CA THR A 50 -8.42 4.72 8.68
C THR A 50 -9.73 4.02 9.05
N CYS A 51 -9.75 2.68 9.07
CA CYS A 51 -10.94 1.90 9.43
C CYS A 51 -10.92 1.44 10.91
N GLY A 52 -9.85 1.72 11.65
CA GLY A 52 -9.69 1.38 13.05
C GLY A 52 -9.31 -0.08 13.30
N ARG A 53 -8.85 -0.83 12.29
CA ARG A 53 -8.60 -2.28 12.43
C ARG A 53 -7.38 -2.61 13.28
N LEU A 54 -6.38 -1.73 13.30
CA LEU A 54 -5.10 -1.96 13.97
C LEU A 54 -5.15 -1.52 15.43
N PHE A 55 -5.87 -0.43 15.72
CA PHE A 55 -5.87 0.18 17.05
C PHE A 55 -7.23 0.17 17.76
N ALA A 56 -8.26 -0.51 17.24
CA ALA A 56 -9.60 -0.55 17.85
C ALA A 56 -9.63 -0.99 19.34
N GLY A 57 -8.65 -1.79 19.79
CA GLY A 57 -8.55 -2.26 21.19
C GLY A 57 -7.64 -1.43 22.09
N ASP A 58 -6.62 -0.80 21.52
CA ASP A 58 -5.55 -0.09 22.24
C ASP A 58 -5.60 1.42 22.04
N ALA A 59 -6.68 1.94 21.44
CA ALA A 59 -6.83 3.34 21.08
C ALA A 59 -6.34 4.23 22.24
N PRO A 60 -5.16 4.86 22.11
CA PRO A 60 -4.84 5.96 22.99
C PRO A 60 -5.97 6.95 22.72
N ARG A 61 -6.65 7.38 23.78
CA ARG A 61 -7.61 8.47 23.71
C ARG A 61 -6.83 9.72 23.27
N THR A 62 -6.53 9.84 21.99
CA THR A 62 -5.82 11.01 21.47
C THR A 62 -6.78 12.17 21.64
N LEU A 63 -6.37 13.18 22.40
CA LEU A 63 -7.19 14.40 22.58
C LEU A 63 -7.35 15.18 21.28
N PHE A 64 -6.54 14.86 20.27
CA PHE A 64 -6.52 15.51 18.97
C PHE A 64 -6.86 14.50 17.89
N ASP A 65 -7.86 14.84 17.08
CA ASP A 65 -8.19 14.16 15.84
C ASP A 65 -7.10 14.39 14.79
N TRP A 66 -7.13 13.60 13.72
CA TRP A 66 -6.11 13.66 12.67
C TRP A 66 -6.00 15.05 12.01
N PRO A 67 -7.08 15.84 11.78
CA PRO A 67 -6.93 17.17 11.16
C PRO A 67 -6.11 18.11 12.05
N ARG A 68 -6.34 18.07 13.37
CA ARG A 68 -5.59 18.89 14.32
C ARG A 68 -4.13 18.46 14.43
N GLN A 69 -3.86 17.17 14.36
CA GLN A 69 -2.48 16.64 14.32
C GLN A 69 -1.71 17.15 13.09
N ILE A 70 -2.33 17.15 11.90
CA ILE A 70 -1.76 17.74 10.68
C ILE A 70 -1.55 19.25 10.85
N GLY A 71 -2.57 19.98 11.32
CA GLY A 71 -2.49 21.44 11.48
C GLY A 71 -1.41 21.90 12.47
N GLN A 72 -1.04 21.05 13.42
CA GLN A 72 0.05 21.28 14.37
C GLN A 72 1.41 20.74 13.90
N GLY A 73 1.46 20.07 12.75
CA GLY A 73 2.68 19.40 12.25
C GLY A 73 3.17 18.28 13.16
N ARG A 74 2.28 17.67 13.96
CA ARG A 74 2.64 16.66 14.97
C ARG A 74 1.70 15.46 14.90
N LEU A 75 2.15 14.44 14.17
CA LEU A 75 1.47 13.14 14.12
C LEU A 75 1.74 12.36 15.41
N LEU A 76 0.67 11.86 16.03
CA LEU A 76 0.75 10.96 17.18
C LEU A 76 0.80 9.52 16.67
N THR A 77 2.02 9.01 16.52
CA THR A 77 2.27 7.68 15.98
C THR A 77 2.61 6.65 17.06
N LEU A 78 2.35 5.38 16.76
CA LEU A 78 2.65 4.23 17.60
C LEU A 78 3.68 3.33 16.91
N PRO A 79 4.63 2.74 17.65
CA PRO A 79 5.54 1.77 17.07
C PRO A 79 4.78 0.50 16.66
N LEU A 80 5.08 -0.02 15.48
CA LEU A 80 4.65 -1.33 15.01
C LEU A 80 5.90 -2.17 14.68
N ASP A 81 5.75 -3.48 14.61
CA ASP A 81 6.84 -4.33 14.11
C ASP A 81 7.14 -3.98 12.64
N ALA A 82 8.38 -3.58 12.36
CA ALA A 82 8.86 -3.11 11.07
C ALA A 82 8.15 -1.86 10.48
N ALA A 83 7.33 -1.14 11.26
CA ALA A 83 6.60 0.02 10.77
C ALA A 83 6.28 1.05 11.86
N THR A 84 5.71 2.17 11.45
CA THR A 84 5.05 3.11 12.35
C THR A 84 3.56 3.12 12.05
N GLY A 85 2.72 3.20 13.07
CA GLY A 85 1.27 3.25 12.94
C GLY A 85 0.70 4.61 13.29
N TRP A 86 -0.37 5.02 12.62
CA TRP A 86 -1.09 6.25 12.91
C TRP A 86 -2.60 6.01 12.83
N LEU A 87 -3.29 6.20 13.95
CA LEU A 87 -4.75 6.16 14.00
C LEU A 87 -5.31 7.46 13.43
N ALA A 88 -5.92 7.38 12.25
CA ALA A 88 -6.48 8.53 11.56
C ALA A 88 -7.81 8.16 10.88
N PRO A 89 -8.90 7.96 11.66
CA PRO A 89 -10.17 7.52 11.12
C PRO A 89 -10.68 8.42 10.00
N GLY A 90 -10.98 7.82 8.85
CA GLY A 90 -11.51 8.53 7.68
C GLY A 90 -10.56 9.49 6.97
N VAL A 91 -9.27 9.54 7.34
CA VAL A 91 -8.30 10.34 6.58
C VAL A 91 -8.18 9.79 5.15
N ARG A 92 -8.13 10.69 4.17
CA ARG A 92 -7.93 10.35 2.77
C ARG A 92 -6.51 10.69 2.34
N ALA A 93 -5.98 9.99 1.35
CA ALA A 93 -4.64 10.25 0.83
C ALA A 93 -4.49 11.64 0.16
N ASP A 94 -5.59 12.29 -0.21
CA ASP A 94 -5.64 13.65 -0.74
C ASP A 94 -5.97 14.72 0.32
N ALA A 95 -5.92 14.38 1.61
CA ALA A 95 -6.20 15.31 2.68
C ALA A 95 -5.21 16.51 2.67
N PRO A 96 -5.69 17.75 2.84
CA PRO A 96 -4.83 18.93 2.89
C PRO A 96 -3.75 18.83 3.98
N GLY A 97 -2.52 19.20 3.64
CA GLY A 97 -1.38 19.18 4.57
C GLY A 97 -0.81 17.79 4.88
N LEU A 98 -1.44 16.70 4.38
CA LEU A 98 -0.99 15.35 4.65
C LEU A 98 0.41 15.07 4.09
N SER A 99 0.67 15.45 2.84
CA SER A 99 1.97 15.24 2.18
C SER A 99 3.13 15.83 2.99
N ASP A 100 2.95 17.01 3.59
CA ASP A 100 3.95 17.64 4.42
C ASP A 100 4.09 16.94 5.79
N ALA A 101 2.96 16.56 6.40
CA ALA A 101 2.93 15.90 7.70
C ALA A 101 3.63 14.53 7.69
N VAL A 102 3.56 13.81 6.56
CA VAL A 102 4.10 12.45 6.41
C VAL A 102 5.42 12.39 5.63
N ARG A 103 6.05 13.54 5.34
CA ARG A 103 7.28 13.64 4.53
C ARG A 103 8.48 12.82 5.03
N ALA A 104 8.44 12.38 6.29
CA ALA A 104 9.48 11.57 6.91
C ALA A 104 9.39 10.08 6.54
N TYR A 105 8.30 9.66 5.89
CA TYR A 105 8.03 8.29 5.51
C TYR A 105 8.14 8.12 4.00
N ASP A 106 8.83 7.06 3.60
CA ASP A 106 9.04 6.73 2.18
C ASP A 106 7.83 5.94 1.62
N THR A 107 6.95 5.45 2.49
CA THR A 107 5.78 4.63 2.13
C THR A 107 4.63 4.89 3.08
N LEU A 108 3.45 5.16 2.52
CA LEU A 108 2.19 5.20 3.26
C LEU A 108 1.36 3.99 2.87
N ILE A 109 0.81 3.31 3.87
CA ILE A 109 -0.06 2.15 3.72
C ILE A 109 -1.37 2.48 4.41
N PHE A 110 -2.43 2.72 3.64
CA PHE A 110 -3.74 3.04 4.20
C PHE A 110 -4.56 1.77 4.38
N ASP A 111 -5.08 1.56 5.59
CA ASP A 111 -6.21 0.65 5.82
C ASP A 111 -7.48 1.31 5.28
N SER A 112 -7.74 1.11 3.99
CA SER A 112 -8.73 1.86 3.25
C SER A 112 -10.04 1.13 3.10
N SER A 113 -11.12 1.88 3.28
CA SER A 113 -12.42 1.49 2.74
C SER A 113 -12.40 1.58 1.20
N PRO A 114 -13.22 0.79 0.50
CA PRO A 114 -13.35 0.89 -0.96
C PRO A 114 -13.65 2.31 -1.45
N HIS A 115 -14.43 3.09 -0.67
CA HIS A 115 -14.75 4.47 -1.03
C HIS A 115 -13.55 5.41 -0.90
N ALA A 116 -12.69 5.21 0.11
CA ALA A 116 -11.52 6.05 0.35
C ALA A 116 -10.34 5.72 -0.57
N ALA A 117 -10.26 4.50 -1.10
CA ALA A 117 -9.14 4.02 -1.90
C ALA A 117 -8.91 4.81 -3.20
N ALA A 118 -9.91 5.55 -3.69
CA ALA A 118 -9.80 6.42 -4.86
C ALA A 118 -8.89 7.65 -4.64
N ALA A 119 -8.69 8.07 -3.39
CA ALA A 119 -7.87 9.23 -3.07
C ALA A 119 -6.39 9.00 -3.41
N ARG A 120 -5.74 10.02 -3.98
CA ARG A 120 -4.33 9.95 -4.40
C ARG A 120 -3.47 10.93 -3.62
N LEU A 121 -2.34 10.45 -3.11
CA LEU A 121 -1.31 11.31 -2.52
C LEU A 121 -0.51 12.02 -3.62
N PRO A 122 -0.49 13.38 -3.67
CA PRO A 122 0.23 14.11 -4.72
C PRO A 122 1.71 13.76 -4.78
N GLY A 123 2.24 13.55 -5.99
CA GLY A 123 3.65 13.24 -6.24
C GLY A 123 4.09 11.82 -5.82
N ALA A 124 3.18 11.02 -5.27
CA ALA A 124 3.46 9.65 -4.88
C ALA A 124 2.99 8.65 -5.95
N ARG A 125 3.77 7.57 -6.09
CA ARG A 125 3.35 6.41 -6.86
C ARG A 125 2.20 5.71 -6.12
N GLN A 126 1.11 5.44 -6.84
CA GLN A 126 -0.11 4.86 -6.28
C GLN A 126 -0.21 3.37 -6.58
N ILE A 127 -0.52 2.57 -5.58
CA ILE A 127 -0.79 1.14 -5.69
C ILE A 127 -2.07 0.80 -4.94
N LEU A 128 -2.93 0.01 -5.57
CA LEU A 128 -4.06 -0.63 -4.91
C LEU A 128 -3.66 -2.03 -4.46
N TRP A 129 -3.75 -2.32 -3.18
CA TRP A 129 -3.60 -3.67 -2.66
C TRP A 129 -4.97 -4.21 -2.26
N LEU A 130 -5.41 -5.29 -2.90
CA LEU A 130 -6.77 -5.77 -2.82
C LEU A 130 -6.76 -7.21 -2.28
N ALA A 131 -7.28 -7.39 -1.07
CA ALA A 131 -7.49 -8.73 -0.53
C ALA A 131 -8.77 -9.32 -1.13
N VAL A 132 -8.60 -10.33 -1.99
CA VAL A 132 -9.66 -10.93 -2.78
C VAL A 132 -10.11 -12.24 -2.14
N ARG A 133 -11.42 -12.35 -1.93
CA ARG A 133 -12.11 -13.56 -1.50
C ARG A 133 -13.23 -13.88 -2.49
N PRO A 134 -13.72 -15.12 -2.54
CA PRO A 134 -14.80 -15.49 -3.45
C PRO A 134 -16.07 -14.64 -3.32
N ASP A 135 -16.36 -14.14 -2.11
CA ASP A 135 -17.51 -13.29 -1.80
C ASP A 135 -17.30 -11.81 -2.14
N THR A 136 -16.05 -11.34 -2.29
CA THR A 136 -15.74 -9.92 -2.56
C THR A 136 -15.48 -9.60 -4.04
N LEU A 137 -15.59 -10.59 -4.94
CA LEU A 137 -15.25 -10.45 -6.37
C LEU A 137 -15.88 -9.22 -7.05
N HIS A 138 -17.18 -9.00 -6.83
CA HIS A 138 -17.91 -7.91 -7.46
C HIS A 138 -17.47 -6.54 -6.95
N GLU A 139 -17.23 -6.43 -5.65
CA GLU A 139 -16.79 -5.20 -5.00
C GLU A 139 -15.38 -4.80 -5.46
N ILE A 140 -14.45 -5.77 -5.47
CA ILE A 140 -13.08 -5.59 -5.95
C ILE A 140 -13.07 -5.17 -7.43
N TYR A 141 -13.85 -5.83 -8.27
CA TYR A 141 -13.93 -5.47 -9.68
C TYR A 141 -14.55 -4.08 -9.90
N ALA A 142 -15.59 -3.72 -9.14
CA ALA A 142 -16.20 -2.39 -9.21
C ALA A 142 -15.21 -1.28 -8.79
N LEU A 143 -14.39 -1.54 -7.77
CA LEU A 143 -13.32 -0.65 -7.36
C LEU A 143 -12.29 -0.46 -8.47
N LEU A 144 -11.78 -1.57 -9.04
CA LEU A 144 -10.82 -1.53 -10.16
C LEU A 144 -11.38 -0.78 -11.37
N LYS A 145 -12.66 -0.98 -11.70
CA LYS A 145 -13.34 -0.24 -12.77
C LYS A 145 -13.40 1.26 -12.48
N THR A 146 -13.70 1.64 -11.25
CA THR A 146 -13.75 3.06 -10.82
C THR A 146 -12.37 3.70 -10.95
N HIS A 147 -11.32 3.00 -10.53
CA HIS A 147 -9.95 3.46 -10.67
C HIS A 147 -9.50 3.57 -12.12
N ALA A 148 -9.87 2.61 -12.97
CA ALA A 148 -9.58 2.65 -14.40
C ALA A 148 -10.15 3.91 -15.06
N ALA A 149 -11.36 4.34 -14.65
CA ALA A 149 -11.98 5.56 -15.17
C ALA A 149 -11.25 6.84 -14.74
N ALA A 150 -10.54 6.82 -13.60
CA ALA A 150 -9.75 7.95 -13.11
C ALA A 150 -8.34 8.02 -13.73
N GLY A 151 -7.91 7.00 -14.46
CA GLY A 151 -6.61 6.91 -15.14
C GLY A 151 -5.83 5.64 -14.80
N PRO A 152 -4.58 5.52 -15.26
CA PRO A 152 -3.75 4.37 -14.98
C PRO A 152 -3.56 4.13 -13.47
N PHE A 153 -3.47 2.85 -13.10
CA PHE A 153 -3.25 2.41 -11.73
C PHE A 153 -2.51 1.08 -11.72
N ASP A 154 -1.63 0.89 -10.75
CA ASP A 154 -1.10 -0.44 -10.42
C ASP A 154 -1.99 -1.08 -9.35
N ALA A 155 -2.31 -2.36 -9.52
CA ALA A 155 -3.02 -3.13 -8.52
C ALA A 155 -2.36 -4.48 -8.25
N ILE A 156 -2.37 -4.88 -6.99
CA ILE A 156 -1.95 -6.18 -6.52
C ILE A 156 -3.15 -6.85 -5.88
N LEU A 157 -3.48 -8.04 -6.36
CA LEU A 157 -4.46 -8.93 -5.77
C LEU A 157 -3.73 -9.93 -4.86
N SER A 158 -4.25 -10.13 -3.67
CA SER A 158 -3.81 -11.13 -2.70
C SER A 158 -5.01 -11.95 -2.21
N GLY A 159 -4.78 -13.11 -1.62
CA GLY A 159 -5.84 -13.99 -1.10
C GLY A 159 -6.10 -15.20 -1.99
N ASP A 160 -7.36 -15.55 -2.20
CA ASP A 160 -7.74 -16.78 -2.92
C ASP A 160 -7.27 -16.73 -4.38
N SER A 161 -6.48 -17.72 -4.80
CA SER A 161 -5.84 -17.73 -6.13
C SER A 161 -6.86 -17.79 -7.27
N THR A 162 -7.95 -18.54 -7.08
CA THR A 162 -9.03 -18.68 -8.06
C THR A 162 -9.81 -17.38 -8.21
N ALA A 163 -10.11 -16.73 -7.09
CA ALA A 163 -10.79 -15.45 -7.04
C ALA A 163 -9.93 -14.36 -7.69
N CYS A 164 -8.63 -14.30 -7.36
CA CYS A 164 -7.68 -13.39 -8.00
C CYS A 164 -7.63 -13.60 -9.52
N ALA A 165 -7.56 -14.86 -9.98
CA ALA A 165 -7.56 -15.18 -11.41
C ALA A 165 -8.85 -14.71 -12.12
N ARG A 166 -10.01 -14.88 -11.48
CA ARG A 166 -11.30 -14.40 -12.01
C ARG A 166 -11.34 -12.88 -12.13
N VAL A 167 -10.86 -12.15 -11.12
CA VAL A 167 -10.78 -10.67 -11.19
C VAL A 167 -9.84 -10.24 -12.32
N LYS A 168 -8.65 -10.84 -12.43
CA LYS A 168 -7.71 -10.54 -13.53
C LYS A 168 -8.31 -10.79 -14.91
N ALA A 169 -8.98 -11.92 -15.09
CA ALA A 169 -9.66 -12.24 -16.34
C ALA A 169 -10.77 -11.23 -16.67
N ALA A 170 -11.54 -10.79 -15.68
CA ALA A 170 -12.54 -9.74 -15.86
C ALA A 170 -11.90 -8.40 -16.26
N CYS A 171 -10.83 -7.98 -15.57
CA CYS A 171 -10.10 -6.75 -15.93
C CYS A 171 -9.56 -6.81 -17.37
N ALA A 172 -8.90 -7.91 -17.76
CA ALA A 172 -8.38 -8.07 -19.11
C ALA A 172 -9.48 -8.02 -20.18
N ARG A 173 -10.65 -8.61 -19.89
CA ARG A 173 -11.79 -8.66 -20.82
C ARG A 173 -12.51 -7.33 -20.97
N TYR A 174 -12.68 -6.59 -19.88
CA TYR A 174 -13.62 -5.47 -19.83
C TYR A 174 -12.99 -4.09 -19.62
N LEU A 175 -11.79 -4.02 -19.05
CA LEU A 175 -11.07 -2.75 -18.85
C LEU A 175 -9.98 -2.52 -19.91
N GLY A 176 -9.62 -3.55 -20.68
CA GLY A 176 -8.59 -3.47 -21.70
C GLY A 176 -7.17 -3.43 -21.13
N ALA A 177 -6.17 -3.59 -21.99
CA ALA A 177 -4.76 -3.49 -21.62
C ALA A 177 -4.35 -2.02 -21.52
N THR A 178 -4.46 -1.42 -20.34
CA THR A 178 -3.97 -0.05 -20.10
C THR A 178 -2.44 -0.09 -19.96
N PRO A 179 -1.65 0.60 -20.81
CA PRO A 179 -0.20 0.40 -20.88
C PRO A 179 0.59 0.93 -19.67
N ALA A 180 -0.06 1.51 -18.67
CA ALA A 180 0.57 2.06 -17.47
C ALA A 180 -0.02 1.50 -16.16
N GLY A 181 -0.85 0.45 -16.22
CA GLY A 181 -1.47 -0.14 -15.04
C GLY A 181 -1.52 -1.65 -15.10
N ALA A 182 -0.76 -2.33 -14.24
CA ALA A 182 -0.73 -3.78 -14.17
C ALA A 182 -1.58 -4.29 -12.99
N VAL A 183 -2.41 -5.30 -13.25
CA VAL A 183 -3.06 -6.09 -12.19
C VAL A 183 -2.26 -7.37 -11.97
N ALA A 184 -1.40 -7.36 -10.95
CA ALA A 184 -0.67 -8.53 -10.51
C ALA A 184 -1.50 -9.34 -9.51
N SER A 185 -1.23 -10.65 -9.42
CA SER A 185 -1.75 -11.49 -8.35
C SER A 185 -0.56 -12.16 -7.69
N ILE A 186 -0.51 -12.12 -6.37
CA ILE A 186 0.49 -12.85 -5.60
C ILE A 186 -0.21 -13.81 -4.63
N PRO A 187 0.42 -14.96 -4.32
CA PRO A 187 0.01 -15.74 -3.16
C PRO A 187 0.02 -14.87 -1.90
N ASP A 188 -0.88 -15.14 -0.97
CA ASP A 188 -0.91 -14.49 0.34
C ASP A 188 0.18 -15.05 1.28
N GLU A 189 1.42 -15.05 0.79
CA GLU A 189 2.60 -15.63 1.43
C GLU A 189 3.68 -14.55 1.63
N ASP A 190 4.34 -14.58 2.78
CA ASP A 190 5.30 -13.54 3.19
C ASP A 190 6.44 -13.31 2.20
N ASP A 191 6.90 -14.37 1.53
CA ASP A 191 7.99 -14.29 0.55
C ASP A 191 7.54 -13.67 -0.77
N ALA A 192 6.30 -13.95 -1.20
CA ALA A 192 5.72 -13.34 -2.39
C ALA A 192 5.51 -11.83 -2.18
N ILE A 193 5.03 -11.44 -1.00
CA ILE A 193 4.87 -10.03 -0.60
C ILE A 193 6.27 -9.37 -0.50
N ALA A 194 7.27 -10.05 0.04
CA ALA A 194 8.66 -9.56 0.11
C ALA A 194 9.24 -9.25 -1.27
N ALA A 195 9.14 -10.21 -2.19
CA ALA A 195 9.67 -10.09 -3.54
C ALA A 195 9.02 -8.93 -4.29
N LEU A 196 7.71 -8.75 -4.10
CA LEU A 196 6.97 -7.62 -4.65
C LEU A 196 7.43 -6.28 -4.07
N ALA A 197 7.62 -6.19 -2.75
CA ALA A 197 8.11 -4.97 -2.11
C ALA A 197 9.53 -4.61 -2.59
N ALA A 198 10.41 -5.59 -2.78
CA ALA A 198 11.72 -5.37 -3.39
C ALA A 198 11.59 -4.76 -4.80
N ARG A 199 10.67 -5.28 -5.64
CA ARG A 199 10.39 -4.70 -6.96
C ARG A 199 9.77 -3.30 -6.89
N MET A 200 8.94 -3.01 -5.89
CA MET A 200 8.38 -1.66 -5.63
C MET A 200 9.45 -0.65 -5.19
N THR A 201 10.64 -1.11 -4.80
CA THR A 201 11.80 -0.26 -4.46
C THR A 201 12.73 0.00 -5.65
N GLY A 202 12.59 -0.75 -6.75
CA GLY A 202 13.33 -0.56 -8.01
C GLY A 202 12.48 0.08 -9.13
N GLU A 203 13.14 0.51 -10.21
CA GLU A 203 12.50 1.06 -11.42
C GLU A 203 11.89 -0.03 -12.33
N GLU A 204 11.99 -1.31 -11.97
CA GLU A 204 11.50 -2.45 -12.77
C GLU A 204 10.00 -2.74 -12.55
N TRP A 205 9.14 -1.89 -13.13
CA TRP A 205 7.75 -2.25 -13.40
C TRP A 205 7.52 -2.33 -14.90
N GLY A 206 7.29 -3.56 -15.40
CA GLY A 206 7.11 -3.84 -16.83
C GLY A 206 7.05 -5.33 -17.19
N LEU A 207 7.52 -6.23 -16.31
CA LEU A 207 7.47 -7.67 -16.54
C LEU A 207 6.46 -8.37 -15.61
N PRO A 208 5.58 -9.25 -16.12
CA PRO A 208 4.72 -10.06 -15.28
C PRO A 208 5.55 -10.95 -14.35
N PRO A 209 5.08 -11.25 -13.12
CA PRO A 209 5.79 -12.12 -12.20
C PRO A 209 5.80 -13.56 -12.75
N GLU A 210 6.97 -14.08 -13.11
CA GLU A 210 7.22 -15.51 -13.08
C GLU A 210 7.67 -15.86 -11.66
N TYR A 211 6.77 -16.45 -10.88
CA TYR A 211 7.16 -17.12 -9.65
C TYR A 211 7.79 -18.46 -10.04
N ILE A 212 9.13 -18.50 -10.06
CA ILE A 212 9.88 -19.76 -10.17
C ILE A 212 9.91 -20.36 -8.77
N LYS A 213 9.19 -21.47 -8.57
CA LYS A 213 9.31 -22.27 -7.34
C LYS A 213 10.77 -22.67 -7.14
N PRO A 214 11.37 -22.47 -5.94
CA PRO A 214 12.66 -23.05 -5.64
C PRO A 214 12.49 -24.56 -5.48
N GLY A 215 12.77 -25.30 -6.56
CA GLY A 215 12.71 -26.77 -6.57
C GLY A 215 12.07 -27.34 -7.83
N ASN A 216 12.80 -27.24 -8.95
CA ASN A 216 12.88 -28.32 -9.94
C ASN A 216 14.02 -27.97 -10.92
N THR A 217 15.14 -28.65 -10.75
CA THR A 217 16.16 -28.88 -11.78
C THR A 217 15.74 -30.04 -12.65
#